data_AF-A0A964YM19-F1
#
_entry.id   AF-A0A964YM19-F1
#
_cell.length_a   1.000
_cell.length_b   1.000
_cell.length_c   1.000
_cell.angle_alpha   90.00
_cell.angle_beta   90.00
_cell.angle_gamma   90.00
#
_symmetry.space_group_name_H-M   'P 1'
#
loop_
_entity.id
_entity.type
_entity.pdbx_description
1 polymer ?
#
loop_
_entity_poly.entity_id
_entity_poly.type
_entity_poly.pdbx_seq_one_letter_code
_entity_poly.pdbx_strand_id
1 'polypeptide(L)'
;MMIGITSWQQQVPIPQAYTGSNSWSIPLQPAYATTPLSTKANLMKGAVAIAINGIPIFNALNNRGEDSYAIGELDNWGGHCGRADDYHYHAAPMHLNETVAKLPIAFGLDGFAVYGSKEPNGNSMNALDTCHGHTGDDGIYHYHGTTSYPYVIGAMKGKVNLDPATPAPENQILPQAFAKAARPALTPLKGAVITDFKANGSNGYNLTYKIGTKFGYVNYTWDANNKFTYTIIDTAGVSTTTSYQR
;
A
#
# COMPACT_ATOMS: atom_id res chain seq x y z
N MET A 1 -6.28 -4.21 -9.36
CA MET A 1 -6.36 -3.07 -8.43
C MET A 1 -7.83 -2.86 -8.05
N MET A 2 -8.13 -2.43 -6.83
CA MET A 2 -9.46 -2.12 -6.23
C MET A 2 -10.47 -3.28 -6.08
N ILE A 3 -10.50 -4.24 -7.01
CA ILE A 3 -11.45 -5.37 -6.97
C ILE A 3 -11.23 -6.21 -5.70
N GLY A 4 -12.31 -6.51 -4.98
CA GLY A 4 -12.28 -7.33 -3.75
C GLY A 4 -12.47 -6.56 -2.45
N ILE A 5 -12.31 -5.23 -2.47
CA ILE A 5 -12.51 -4.38 -1.28
C ILE A 5 -13.98 -4.45 -0.84
N THR A 6 -14.21 -4.72 0.44
CA THR A 6 -15.53 -4.80 1.09
C THR A 6 -15.74 -3.75 2.19
N SER A 7 -14.65 -3.12 2.64
CA SER A 7 -14.65 -1.96 3.53
C SER A 7 -14.02 -0.77 2.80
N TRP A 8 -14.84 -0.04 2.03
CA TRP A 8 -14.36 1.00 1.11
C TRP A 8 -14.61 2.41 1.63
N GLN A 9 -13.54 3.22 1.69
CA GLN A 9 -13.60 4.65 2.06
C GLN A 9 -13.89 5.62 0.92
N GLN A 10 -14.46 5.12 -0.19
CA GLN A 10 -14.82 5.92 -1.37
C GLN A 10 -13.64 6.67 -2.03
N GLN A 11 -12.42 6.19 -1.82
CA GLN A 11 -11.21 6.67 -2.49
C GLN A 11 -10.88 5.79 -3.69
N VAL A 12 -10.27 6.37 -4.72
CA VAL A 12 -9.91 5.71 -5.98
C VAL A 12 -8.47 6.06 -6.34
N PRO A 13 -7.74 5.21 -7.06
CA PRO A 13 -6.31 5.44 -7.27
C PRO A 13 -6.09 6.55 -8.30
N ILE A 14 -5.28 7.55 -7.93
CA ILE A 14 -4.75 8.55 -8.87
C ILE A 14 -3.21 8.56 -8.85
N PRO A 15 -2.55 9.00 -9.93
CA PRO A 15 -1.11 9.20 -9.92
C PRO A 15 -0.70 10.22 -8.84
N GLN A 16 0.30 9.87 -8.03
CA GLN A 16 0.90 10.77 -7.02
C GLN A 16 2.30 11.18 -7.46
N ALA A 17 2.67 12.43 -7.17
CA ALA A 17 3.97 12.99 -7.56
C ALA A 17 5.03 12.69 -6.50
N TYR A 18 5.47 11.44 -6.42
CA TYR A 18 6.56 11.01 -5.54
C TYR A 18 7.93 11.18 -6.22
N THR A 19 8.37 12.43 -6.36
CA THR A 19 9.59 12.78 -7.10
C THR A 19 10.43 13.81 -6.34
N GLY A 20 11.73 13.86 -6.63
CA GLY A 20 12.64 14.87 -6.06
C GLY A 20 12.66 14.78 -4.53
N SER A 21 12.43 15.90 -3.85
CA SER A 21 12.38 15.96 -2.38
C SER A 21 11.15 15.29 -1.75
N ASN A 22 10.12 14.97 -2.54
CA ASN A 22 8.96 14.20 -2.09
C ASN A 22 9.14 12.71 -2.45
N SER A 23 10.13 12.07 -1.84
CA SER A 23 10.49 10.69 -2.14
C SER A 23 10.86 9.92 -0.87
N TRP A 24 10.82 8.60 -0.97
CA TRP A 24 11.42 7.72 0.02
C TRP A 24 12.91 7.54 -0.27
N SER A 25 13.68 7.23 0.76
CA SER A 25 15.08 6.87 0.63
C SER A 25 15.29 5.48 1.22
N ILE A 26 16.12 4.70 0.53
CA ILE A 26 16.48 3.33 0.93
C ILE A 26 18.01 3.31 1.08
N PRO A 27 18.55 3.01 2.26
CA PRO A 27 20.00 2.96 2.43
C PRO A 27 20.59 1.79 1.65
N LEU A 28 21.64 2.07 0.87
CA LEU A 28 22.35 1.03 0.10
C LEU A 28 23.11 0.03 0.98
N GLN A 29 23.42 0.43 2.21
CA GLN A 29 24.16 -0.37 3.19
C GLN A 29 23.35 -0.37 4.50
N PRO A 30 22.41 -1.30 4.66
CA PRO A 30 21.58 -1.37 5.86
C PRO A 30 22.44 -1.64 7.09
N ALA A 31 22.13 -0.97 8.20
CA ALA A 31 22.77 -1.20 9.49
C ALA A 31 21.76 -1.82 10.45
N TYR A 32 22.12 -2.91 11.12
CA TYR A 32 21.24 -3.56 12.09
C TYR A 32 20.88 -2.61 13.25
N ALA A 33 19.61 -2.61 13.63
CA ALA A 33 19.16 -1.98 14.87
C ALA A 33 19.54 -2.87 16.06
N THR A 34 19.96 -2.27 17.18
CA THR A 34 20.20 -3.01 18.43
C THR A 34 18.92 -3.68 18.94
N THR A 35 17.79 -2.97 18.79
CA THR A 35 16.45 -3.47 19.09
C THR A 35 15.58 -3.21 17.87
N PRO A 36 15.11 -4.27 17.16
CA PRO A 36 14.20 -4.10 16.04
C PRO A 36 12.93 -3.34 16.41
N LEU A 37 12.48 -2.43 15.53
CA LEU A 37 11.32 -1.57 15.79
C LEU A 37 10.03 -2.27 15.34
N SER A 38 9.23 -2.76 16.29
CA SER A 38 8.00 -3.50 15.96
C SER A 38 6.93 -2.65 15.28
N THR A 39 6.41 -3.14 14.15
CA THR A 39 5.27 -2.54 13.41
C THR A 39 3.94 -2.74 14.15
N LYS A 40 3.86 -3.66 15.12
CA LYS A 40 2.66 -3.82 15.95
C LYS A 40 2.39 -2.61 16.86
N ALA A 41 3.46 -1.90 17.25
CA ALA A 41 3.39 -0.77 18.18
C ALA A 41 3.84 0.57 17.56
N ASN A 42 4.25 0.57 16.28
CA ASN A 42 4.80 1.74 15.59
C ASN A 42 4.41 1.72 14.11
N LEU A 43 4.68 2.81 13.40
CA LEU A 43 4.64 2.87 11.94
C LEU A 43 3.24 2.64 11.35
N MET A 44 2.16 2.94 12.09
CA MET A 44 0.79 2.89 11.55
C MET A 44 0.45 4.07 10.64
N LYS A 45 1.47 4.84 10.25
CA LYS A 45 1.43 5.93 9.29
C LYS A 45 2.67 5.87 8.40
N GLY A 46 2.47 6.09 7.11
CA GLY A 46 3.55 6.11 6.12
C GLY A 46 4.00 4.72 5.70
N ALA A 47 5.01 4.69 4.85
CA ALA A 47 5.51 3.47 4.26
C ALA A 47 6.56 2.83 5.17
N VAL A 48 6.65 1.50 5.14
CA VAL A 48 7.72 0.72 5.76
C VAL A 48 8.63 0.07 4.71
N ALA A 49 8.14 -0.07 3.48
CA ALA A 49 8.88 -0.58 2.34
C ALA A 49 8.35 0.02 1.03
N ILE A 50 9.12 -0.11 -0.06
CA ILE A 50 8.70 0.25 -1.41
C ILE A 50 8.76 -1.00 -2.29
N ALA A 51 7.64 -1.35 -2.93
CA ALA A 51 7.60 -2.44 -3.89
C ALA A 51 8.35 -2.07 -5.17
N ILE A 52 8.85 -3.06 -5.89
CA ILE A 52 9.63 -2.85 -7.13
C ILE A 52 8.84 -2.15 -8.25
N ASN A 53 7.50 -2.16 -8.19
CA ASN A 53 6.64 -1.41 -9.11
C ASN A 53 6.42 0.05 -8.66
N GLY A 54 7.12 0.50 -7.63
CA GLY A 54 7.08 1.87 -7.09
C GLY A 54 5.94 2.15 -6.12
N ILE A 55 5.06 1.18 -5.86
CA ILE A 55 3.94 1.34 -4.92
C ILE A 55 4.46 1.15 -3.49
N PRO A 56 4.19 2.09 -2.57
CA PRO A 56 4.62 1.95 -1.19
C PRO A 56 3.84 0.84 -0.47
N ILE A 57 4.51 0.18 0.47
CA ILE A 57 3.94 -0.80 1.37
C ILE A 57 3.89 -0.16 2.74
N PHE A 58 2.68 -0.02 3.26
CA PHE A 58 2.39 0.50 4.59
C PHE A 58 2.29 -0.68 5.57
N ASN A 59 2.24 -0.36 6.85
CA ASN A 59 2.05 -1.34 7.91
C ASN A 59 0.75 -2.12 7.72
N ALA A 60 0.74 -3.44 7.96
CA ALA A 60 -0.46 -4.28 7.90
C ALA A 60 -1.62 -3.73 8.76
N LEU A 61 -1.30 -3.03 9.86
CA LEU A 61 -2.26 -2.35 10.69
C LEU A 61 -2.50 -0.92 10.17
N ASN A 62 -3.77 -0.57 10.00
CA ASN A 62 -4.15 0.83 9.73
C ASN A 62 -3.96 1.70 10.98
N ASN A 63 -4.26 2.98 10.84
CA ASN A 63 -4.07 3.97 11.91
C ASN A 63 -4.95 3.75 13.17
N ARG A 64 -5.92 2.82 13.12
CA ARG A 64 -6.72 2.39 14.26
C ARG A 64 -6.16 1.13 14.94
N GLY A 65 -5.07 0.57 14.42
CA GLY A 65 -4.47 -0.68 14.88
C GLY A 65 -5.19 -1.93 14.38
N GLU A 66 -6.06 -1.81 13.36
CA GLU A 66 -6.80 -2.93 12.78
C GLU A 66 -6.05 -3.50 11.58
N ASP A 67 -6.02 -4.83 11.43
CA ASP A 67 -5.47 -5.49 10.24
C ASP A 67 -6.34 -5.20 9.02
N SER A 68 -5.84 -4.37 8.10
CA SER A 68 -6.55 -3.93 6.90
C SER A 68 -6.98 -5.09 5.99
N TYR A 69 -6.20 -6.17 5.93
CA TYR A 69 -6.60 -7.37 5.18
C TYR A 69 -7.81 -8.04 5.84
N ALA A 70 -7.71 -8.28 7.15
CA ALA A 70 -8.74 -9.00 7.90
C ALA A 70 -10.09 -8.26 7.94
N ILE A 71 -10.09 -6.93 7.92
CA ILE A 71 -11.31 -6.11 7.91
C ILE A 71 -11.82 -5.78 6.51
N GLY A 72 -11.21 -6.33 5.45
CA GLY A 72 -11.69 -6.20 4.07
C GLY A 72 -11.41 -4.84 3.41
N GLU A 73 -10.42 -4.09 3.89
CA GLU A 73 -10.01 -2.82 3.26
C GLU A 73 -9.20 -3.04 1.97
N LEU A 74 -8.60 -4.23 1.77
CA LEU A 74 -7.65 -4.50 0.69
C LEU A 74 -8.29 -5.15 -0.53
N ASP A 75 -7.75 -4.82 -1.70
CA ASP A 75 -8.07 -5.46 -2.96
C ASP A 75 -7.36 -6.83 -3.10
N ASN A 76 -7.65 -7.53 -4.19
CA ASN A 76 -7.06 -8.85 -4.50
C ASN A 76 -5.52 -8.84 -4.61
N TRP A 77 -4.87 -7.68 -4.63
CA TRP A 77 -3.42 -7.52 -4.69
C TRP A 77 -2.81 -7.04 -3.37
N GLY A 78 -3.62 -6.88 -2.33
CA GLY A 78 -3.16 -6.51 -0.98
C GLY A 78 -3.07 -5.01 -0.75
N GLY A 79 -3.72 -4.17 -1.56
CA GLY A 79 -3.66 -2.72 -1.43
C GLY A 79 -5.01 -2.01 -1.50
N HIS A 80 -5.01 -0.74 -1.12
CA HIS A 80 -6.19 0.15 -1.18
C HIS A 80 -5.75 1.60 -1.32
N CYS A 81 -6.72 2.52 -1.38
CA CYS A 81 -6.44 3.95 -1.53
C CYS A 81 -6.65 4.70 -0.22
N GLY A 82 -5.63 5.46 0.21
CA GLY A 82 -5.69 6.40 1.31
C GLY A 82 -6.55 7.64 1.03
N ARG A 83 -6.71 8.52 2.04
CA ARG A 83 -7.57 9.72 1.98
C ARG A 83 -7.19 10.75 0.90
N ALA A 84 -6.02 10.61 0.28
CA ALA A 84 -5.55 11.45 -0.80
C ALA A 84 -5.64 10.76 -2.17
N ASP A 85 -6.48 9.72 -2.29
CA ASP A 85 -6.59 8.89 -3.49
C ASP A 85 -5.23 8.20 -3.83
N ASP A 86 -4.37 7.97 -2.83
CA ASP A 86 -3.06 7.32 -2.97
C ASP A 86 -3.15 5.81 -2.78
N TYR A 87 -2.83 5.03 -3.81
CA TYR A 87 -2.83 3.57 -3.70
C TYR A 87 -1.55 3.07 -3.04
N HIS A 88 -1.70 2.19 -2.05
CA HIS A 88 -0.60 1.56 -1.34
C HIS A 88 -0.97 0.15 -0.87
N TYR A 89 0.04 -0.70 -0.69
CA TYR A 89 -0.15 -2.05 -0.16
C TYR A 89 -0.15 -2.04 1.38
N HIS A 90 -0.88 -2.97 2.00
CA HIS A 90 -0.74 -3.35 3.41
C HIS A 90 -0.35 -4.82 3.56
N ALA A 91 -0.53 -5.63 2.51
CA ALA A 91 -0.07 -7.01 2.44
C ALA A 91 1.04 -7.16 1.39
N ALA A 92 1.73 -8.31 1.38
CA ALA A 92 2.77 -8.55 0.40
C ALA A 92 2.19 -8.55 -1.03
N PRO A 93 2.77 -7.78 -1.97
CA PRO A 93 2.35 -7.81 -3.37
C PRO A 93 2.91 -9.06 -4.07
N MET A 94 2.44 -10.24 -3.67
CA MET A 94 2.97 -11.55 -4.09
C MET A 94 2.91 -11.78 -5.60
N HIS A 95 2.00 -11.10 -6.31
CA HIS A 95 1.91 -11.12 -7.76
C HIS A 95 3.17 -10.60 -8.47
N LEU A 96 3.97 -9.76 -7.80
CA LEU A 96 5.26 -9.30 -8.34
C LEU A 96 6.29 -10.43 -8.40
N ASN A 97 6.12 -11.51 -7.62
CA ASN A 97 7.02 -12.66 -7.68
C ASN A 97 7.02 -13.32 -9.08
N GLU A 98 5.89 -13.25 -9.79
CA GLU A 98 5.76 -13.76 -11.16
C GLU A 98 6.55 -12.93 -12.18
N THR A 99 6.82 -11.65 -11.89
CA THR A 99 7.54 -10.75 -12.79
C THR A 99 9.04 -10.72 -12.52
N VAL A 100 9.48 -10.99 -11.28
CA VAL A 100 10.91 -10.88 -10.90
C VAL A 100 11.60 -12.16 -10.48
N ALA A 101 10.91 -13.30 -10.58
CA ALA A 101 11.45 -14.64 -10.34
C ALA A 101 12.14 -14.80 -8.97
N LYS A 102 13.47 -14.65 -8.90
CA LYS A 102 14.27 -14.83 -7.67
C LYS A 102 14.81 -13.53 -7.09
N LEU A 103 14.37 -12.39 -7.61
CA LEU A 103 14.75 -11.07 -7.12
C LEU A 103 13.75 -10.56 -6.07
N PRO A 104 14.13 -9.54 -5.27
CA PRO A 104 13.22 -8.94 -4.30
C PRO A 104 11.95 -8.37 -4.96
N ILE A 105 10.82 -8.50 -4.27
CA ILE A 105 9.54 -7.86 -4.65
C ILE A 105 9.39 -6.46 -4.03
N ALA A 106 10.18 -6.14 -3.00
CA ALA A 106 10.23 -4.84 -2.37
C ALA A 106 11.56 -4.65 -1.63
N PHE A 107 11.78 -3.45 -1.12
CA PHE A 107 12.86 -3.13 -0.19
C PHE A 107 12.30 -2.35 0.99
N GLY A 108 12.66 -2.78 2.21
CA GLY A 108 12.36 -2.05 3.43
C GLY A 108 13.03 -0.68 3.42
N LEU A 109 12.41 0.31 4.08
CA LEU A 109 13.03 1.62 4.25
C LEU A 109 14.28 1.60 5.15
N ASP A 110 14.55 0.46 5.80
CA ASP A 110 15.80 0.18 6.51
C ASP A 110 16.91 -0.41 5.61
N GLY A 111 16.62 -0.67 4.33
CA GLY A 111 17.55 -1.11 3.30
C GLY A 111 17.56 -2.62 3.02
N PHE A 112 16.89 -3.44 3.83
CA PHE A 112 16.86 -4.88 3.59
C PHE A 112 15.85 -5.26 2.50
N ALA A 113 16.22 -6.24 1.67
CA ALA A 113 15.35 -6.77 0.63
C ALA A 113 14.13 -7.48 1.23
N VAL A 114 13.03 -7.47 0.48
CA VAL A 114 11.82 -8.26 0.74
C VAL A 114 11.61 -9.20 -0.43
N TYR A 115 11.71 -10.51 -0.20
CA TYR A 115 11.44 -11.54 -1.21
C TYR A 115 10.00 -12.03 -1.15
N GLY A 116 9.56 -12.76 -2.17
CA GLY A 116 8.30 -13.49 -2.14
C GLY A 116 8.41 -14.77 -1.30
N SER A 117 7.78 -15.86 -1.74
CA SER A 117 7.77 -17.14 -1.01
C SER A 117 9.02 -18.01 -1.21
N LYS A 118 10.05 -17.47 -1.89
CA LYS A 118 11.26 -18.18 -2.26
C LYS A 118 12.51 -17.41 -1.87
N GLU A 119 13.56 -18.16 -1.56
CA GLU A 119 14.92 -17.68 -1.38
C GLU A 119 15.52 -17.19 -2.71
N PRO A 120 16.60 -16.39 -2.68
CA PRO A 120 17.33 -15.97 -3.89
C PRO A 120 17.88 -17.14 -4.73
N ASN A 121 18.16 -18.29 -4.11
CA ASN A 121 18.59 -19.50 -4.80
C ASN A 121 17.41 -20.27 -5.45
N GLY A 122 16.16 -19.93 -5.10
CA GLY A 122 14.92 -20.51 -5.63
C GLY A 122 14.28 -21.59 -4.75
N ASN A 123 14.90 -21.93 -3.62
CA ASN A 123 14.31 -22.81 -2.60
C ASN A 123 13.11 -22.12 -1.93
N SER A 124 12.28 -22.91 -1.25
CA SER A 124 11.26 -22.36 -0.35
C SER A 124 11.90 -21.52 0.75
N MET A 125 11.24 -20.44 1.14
CA MET A 125 11.72 -19.58 2.22
C MET A 125 11.90 -20.37 3.54
N ASN A 126 12.92 -20.01 4.31
CA ASN A 126 13.14 -20.56 5.65
C ASN A 126 12.08 -20.06 6.66
N ALA A 127 12.15 -20.60 7.89
CA ALA A 127 11.35 -20.10 8.99
C ALA A 127 11.72 -18.64 9.31
N LEU A 128 10.70 -17.79 9.39
CA LEU A 128 10.87 -16.35 9.63
C LEU A 128 10.99 -16.03 11.12
N ASP A 129 11.84 -15.08 11.45
CA ASP A 129 11.95 -14.48 12.78
C ASP A 129 10.80 -13.50 13.08
N THR A 130 10.84 -12.86 14.25
CA THR A 130 9.80 -11.91 14.69
C THR A 130 9.73 -10.65 13.83
N CYS A 131 10.77 -10.34 13.06
CA CYS A 131 10.79 -9.22 12.12
C CYS A 131 10.19 -9.60 10.76
N HIS A 132 9.80 -10.88 10.59
CA HIS A 132 9.24 -11.47 9.36
C HIS A 132 10.29 -11.68 8.24
N GLY A 133 11.50 -12.06 8.65
CA GLY A 133 12.60 -12.38 7.75
C GLY A 133 13.59 -13.36 8.39
N HIS A 134 14.73 -13.58 7.73
CA HIS A 134 15.83 -14.37 8.28
C HIS A 134 17.16 -13.96 7.64
N THR A 135 18.26 -14.46 8.21
CA THR A 135 19.58 -14.36 7.58
C THR A 135 19.76 -15.51 6.59
N GLY A 136 20.01 -15.19 5.33
CA GLY A 136 20.26 -16.19 4.29
C GLY A 136 21.61 -16.87 4.42
N ASP A 137 21.86 -17.88 3.58
CA ASP A 137 23.14 -18.61 3.52
C ASP A 137 24.32 -17.71 3.13
N ASP A 138 24.05 -16.57 2.50
CA ASP A 138 25.01 -15.52 2.16
C ASP A 138 25.37 -14.61 3.35
N GLY A 139 24.76 -14.83 4.52
CA GLY A 139 24.94 -14.02 5.71
C GLY A 139 24.17 -12.70 5.70
N ILE A 140 23.31 -12.45 4.71
CA ILE A 140 22.55 -11.21 4.57
C ILE A 140 21.12 -11.43 5.06
N TYR A 141 20.65 -10.53 5.93
CA TYR A 141 19.26 -10.54 6.37
C TYR A 141 18.32 -10.04 5.28
N HIS A 142 17.16 -10.66 5.15
CA HIS A 142 16.09 -10.22 4.26
C HIS A 142 14.71 -10.63 4.80
N TYR A 143 13.69 -9.87 4.42
CA TYR A 143 12.30 -10.15 4.74
C TYR A 143 11.64 -11.03 3.69
N HIS A 144 10.48 -11.58 4.04
CA HIS A 144 9.63 -12.33 3.11
C HIS A 144 8.19 -11.85 3.12
N GLY A 145 7.57 -11.85 1.95
CA GLY A 145 6.13 -11.72 1.79
C GLY A 145 5.42 -13.04 2.05
N THR A 146 4.35 -13.02 2.87
CA THR A 146 3.52 -14.19 3.15
C THR A 146 2.03 -13.86 3.10
N THR A 147 1.17 -14.90 3.10
CA THR A 147 -0.28 -14.76 3.15
C THR A 147 -0.84 -14.66 4.56
N SER A 148 0.02 -14.57 5.58
CA SER A 148 -0.36 -14.51 6.99
C SER A 148 0.22 -13.26 7.63
N TYR A 149 -0.52 -12.65 8.56
CA TYR A 149 -0.04 -11.52 9.36
C TYR A 149 1.37 -11.80 9.94
N PRO A 150 2.33 -10.86 9.86
CA PRO A 150 2.22 -9.45 9.43
C PRO A 150 2.39 -9.21 7.91
N TYR A 151 2.34 -10.27 7.10
CA TYR A 151 2.41 -10.28 5.63
C TYR A 151 3.75 -9.83 5.02
N VAL A 152 4.45 -8.83 5.57
CA VAL A 152 5.68 -8.27 4.97
C VAL A 152 6.77 -7.99 6.01
N ILE A 153 6.56 -7.05 6.94
CA ILE A 153 7.56 -6.63 7.93
C ILE A 153 6.90 -6.57 9.30
N GLY A 154 7.32 -7.45 10.21
CA GLY A 154 6.86 -7.50 11.61
C GLY A 154 7.60 -6.52 12.53
N ALA A 155 8.82 -6.17 12.16
CA ALA A 155 9.64 -5.16 12.80
C ALA A 155 10.76 -4.72 11.85
N MET A 156 11.17 -3.45 11.91
CA MET A 156 12.36 -2.98 11.18
C MET A 156 13.61 -3.57 11.85
N LYS A 157 14.26 -4.52 11.18
CA LYS A 157 15.52 -5.15 11.57
C LYS A 157 16.69 -4.17 11.49
N GLY A 158 16.67 -3.30 10.49
CA GLY A 158 17.65 -2.24 10.32
C GLY A 158 17.26 -0.95 11.05
N LYS A 159 18.23 -0.05 11.15
CA LYS A 159 18.04 1.30 11.69
C LYS A 159 17.18 2.13 10.75
N VAL A 160 16.23 2.84 11.33
CA VAL A 160 15.39 3.82 10.64
C VAL A 160 15.41 5.13 11.41
N ASN A 161 15.27 6.25 10.71
CA ASN A 161 15.08 7.55 11.33
C ASN A 161 13.58 7.77 11.51
N LEU A 162 13.14 8.06 12.73
CA LEU A 162 11.73 8.34 13.00
C LEU A 162 11.45 9.83 12.95
N ASP A 163 10.23 10.19 12.54
CA ASP A 163 9.72 11.55 12.64
C ASP A 163 9.52 11.91 14.12
N PRO A 164 10.31 12.85 14.69
CA PRO A 164 10.22 13.21 16.10
C PRO A 164 8.91 13.93 16.46
N ALA A 165 8.15 14.42 15.47
CA ALA A 165 6.89 15.12 15.70
C ALA A 165 5.68 14.18 15.85
N THR A 166 5.82 12.90 15.51
CA THR A 166 4.72 11.92 15.57
C THR A 166 5.06 10.79 16.55
N PRO A 167 4.33 10.64 17.66
CA PRO A 167 4.56 9.55 18.60
C PRO A 167 3.94 8.25 18.08
N ALA A 168 4.44 7.12 18.60
CA ALA A 168 3.84 5.82 18.40
C ALA A 168 2.36 5.78 18.88
N PRO A 169 1.47 5.00 18.25
CA PRO A 169 1.77 4.05 17.16
C PRO A 169 1.71 4.67 15.75
N GLU A 170 1.28 5.93 15.61
CA GLU A 170 1.17 6.64 14.32
C GLU A 170 2.46 7.39 13.93
N ASN A 171 3.61 7.03 14.52
CA ASN A 171 4.92 7.50 14.07
C ASN A 171 5.24 6.98 12.67
N GLN A 172 6.23 7.58 12.01
CA GLN A 172 6.62 7.23 10.63
C GLN A 172 8.14 7.32 10.44
N ILE A 173 8.66 6.64 9.40
CA ILE A 173 10.08 6.69 9.00
C ILE A 173 10.35 7.95 8.16
N LEU A 174 11.51 8.56 8.28
CA LEU A 174 11.98 9.68 7.43
C LEU A 174 13.23 9.31 6.61
N PRO A 175 13.37 9.83 5.38
CA PRO A 175 12.39 10.66 4.66
C PRO A 175 11.17 9.88 4.18
N GLN A 176 10.01 10.52 4.18
CA GLN A 176 8.72 9.97 3.76
C GLN A 176 8.15 10.83 2.63
N ALA A 177 7.60 10.19 1.61
CA ALA A 177 6.81 10.90 0.60
C ALA A 177 5.36 11.10 1.06
N PHE A 178 4.76 12.22 0.65
CA PHE A 178 3.41 12.63 0.97
C PHE A 178 2.56 12.75 -0.29
N ALA A 179 1.36 12.18 -0.24
CA ALA A 179 0.36 12.31 -1.30
C ALA A 179 -0.28 13.70 -1.29
N LYS A 180 -0.74 14.14 -2.46
CA LYS A 180 -1.54 15.37 -2.61
C LYS A 180 -2.92 14.99 -3.14
N ALA A 181 -3.94 15.22 -2.31
CA ALA A 181 -5.31 14.94 -2.68
C ALA A 181 -5.76 15.85 -3.84
N ALA A 182 -6.50 15.30 -4.79
CA ALA A 182 -7.20 16.10 -5.81
C ALA A 182 -8.55 16.63 -5.29
N ARG A 183 -9.17 15.92 -4.33
CA ARG A 183 -10.49 16.22 -3.78
C ARG A 183 -10.54 15.97 -2.28
N PRO A 184 -11.55 16.48 -1.56
CA PRO A 184 -11.76 16.11 -0.16
C PRO A 184 -12.01 14.61 0.02
N ALA A 185 -11.54 14.06 1.14
CA ALA A 185 -11.83 12.68 1.52
C ALA A 185 -13.34 12.46 1.70
N LEU A 186 -13.83 11.34 1.20
CA LEU A 186 -15.21 10.92 1.33
C LEU A 186 -15.41 10.04 2.58
N THR A 187 -16.67 9.76 2.90
CA THR A 187 -17.03 8.88 4.02
C THR A 187 -16.99 7.41 3.59
N PRO A 188 -16.76 6.47 4.52
CA PRO A 188 -16.91 5.04 4.21
C PRO A 188 -18.31 4.67 3.72
N LEU A 189 -18.37 3.87 2.65
CA LEU A 189 -19.62 3.38 2.08
C LEU A 189 -19.92 1.97 2.58
N LYS A 190 -20.69 1.90 3.67
CA LYS A 190 -21.00 0.63 4.34
C LYS A 190 -21.70 -0.36 3.40
N GLY A 191 -21.18 -1.59 3.35
CA GLY A 191 -21.76 -2.69 2.58
C GLY A 191 -21.45 -2.65 1.09
N ALA A 192 -20.63 -1.70 0.63
CA ALA A 192 -20.15 -1.68 -0.74
C ALA A 192 -19.08 -2.76 -0.96
N VAL A 193 -19.18 -3.46 -2.08
CA VAL A 193 -18.16 -4.39 -2.57
C VAL A 193 -17.72 -3.93 -3.96
N ILE A 194 -16.42 -3.72 -4.15
CA ILE A 194 -15.86 -3.35 -5.45
C ILE A 194 -15.72 -4.62 -6.30
N THR A 195 -16.33 -4.61 -7.48
CA THR A 195 -16.49 -5.78 -8.35
C THR A 195 -15.80 -5.67 -9.69
N ASP A 196 -15.54 -4.45 -10.19
CA ASP A 196 -14.80 -4.22 -11.43
C ASP A 196 -13.99 -2.92 -11.31
N PHE A 197 -12.83 -2.91 -11.95
CA PHE A 197 -11.96 -1.74 -12.03
C PHE A 197 -11.11 -1.81 -13.30
N LYS A 198 -11.34 -0.88 -14.23
CA LYS A 198 -10.70 -0.91 -15.56
C LYS A 198 -10.34 0.48 -16.03
N ALA A 199 -9.23 0.57 -16.77
CA ALA A 199 -8.86 1.82 -17.44
C ALA A 199 -9.94 2.23 -18.46
N ASN A 200 -10.24 3.53 -18.54
CA ASN A 200 -11.18 4.10 -19.51
C ASN A 200 -10.49 4.98 -20.57
N GLY A 201 -9.17 4.91 -20.61
CA GLY A 201 -8.27 5.68 -21.45
C GLY A 201 -6.88 5.67 -20.82
N SER A 202 -6.00 6.58 -21.24
CA SER A 202 -4.66 6.71 -20.64
C SER A 202 -4.69 7.34 -19.24
N ASN A 203 -5.67 8.20 -18.99
CA ASN A 203 -5.75 9.03 -17.78
C ASN A 203 -7.11 8.90 -17.08
N GLY A 204 -7.51 7.68 -16.74
CA GLY A 204 -8.76 7.47 -16.04
C GLY A 204 -9.16 6.02 -15.88
N TYR A 205 -10.13 5.79 -15.00
CA TYR A 205 -10.67 4.48 -14.72
C TYR A 205 -12.19 4.51 -14.49
N ASN A 206 -12.81 3.38 -14.76
CA ASN A 206 -14.19 3.07 -14.39
C ASN A 206 -14.14 2.03 -13.26
N LEU A 207 -14.77 2.35 -12.14
CA LEU A 207 -14.93 1.47 -10.99
C LEU A 207 -16.40 1.09 -10.86
N THR A 208 -16.68 -0.20 -10.69
CA THR A 208 -18.02 -0.72 -10.40
C THR A 208 -18.06 -1.32 -9.00
N TYR A 209 -19.02 -0.87 -8.19
CA TYR A 209 -19.30 -1.45 -6.88
C TYR A 209 -20.75 -1.90 -6.79
N LYS A 210 -21.06 -2.74 -5.81
CA LYS A 210 -22.44 -3.12 -5.49
C LYS A 210 -22.74 -2.98 -4.00
N ILE A 211 -23.99 -2.68 -3.67
CA ILE A 211 -24.56 -2.82 -2.32
C ILE A 211 -25.75 -3.77 -2.45
N GLY A 212 -25.63 -4.96 -1.87
CA GLY A 212 -26.57 -6.05 -2.14
C GLY A 212 -26.59 -6.42 -3.63
N THR A 213 -27.74 -6.27 -4.29
CA THR A 213 -27.92 -6.55 -5.73
C THR A 213 -27.84 -5.32 -6.63
N LYS A 214 -27.74 -4.11 -6.05
CA LYS A 214 -27.72 -2.86 -6.80
C LYS A 214 -26.30 -2.42 -7.09
N PHE A 215 -26.07 -1.96 -8.31
CA PHE A 215 -24.77 -1.48 -8.79
C PHE A 215 -24.66 0.04 -8.71
N GLY A 216 -23.47 0.52 -8.41
CA GLY A 216 -23.07 1.92 -8.55
C GLY A 216 -21.69 2.01 -9.21
N TYR A 217 -21.31 3.22 -9.61
CA TYR A 217 -20.15 3.46 -10.46
C TYR A 217 -19.38 4.71 -10.02
N VAL A 218 -18.06 4.66 -10.17
CA VAL A 218 -17.19 5.84 -10.11
C VAL A 218 -16.34 5.86 -11.38
N ASN A 219 -16.67 6.78 -12.28
CA ASN A 219 -15.92 6.99 -13.51
C ASN A 219 -15.14 8.28 -13.37
N TYR A 220 -13.83 8.24 -13.58
CA TYR A 220 -13.01 9.43 -13.40
C TYR A 220 -11.89 9.51 -14.42
N THR A 221 -11.47 10.73 -14.70
CA THR A 221 -10.40 11.05 -15.64
C THR A 221 -9.59 12.25 -15.14
N TRP A 222 -8.37 12.42 -15.67
CA TRP A 222 -7.58 13.64 -15.49
C TRP A 222 -6.92 14.12 -16.79
N ASP A 223 -6.69 15.43 -16.89
CA ASP A 223 -6.01 16.03 -18.02
C ASP A 223 -4.52 16.36 -17.74
N ALA A 224 -3.83 16.90 -18.74
CA ALA A 224 -2.42 17.29 -18.64
C ALA A 224 -2.16 18.43 -17.63
N ASN A 225 -3.20 19.17 -17.25
CA ASN A 225 -3.13 20.25 -16.27
C ASN A 225 -3.48 19.76 -14.85
N ASN A 226 -3.58 18.45 -14.62
CA ASN A 226 -4.02 17.86 -13.35
C ASN A 226 -5.44 18.30 -12.92
N LYS A 227 -6.33 18.57 -13.88
CA LYS A 227 -7.75 18.71 -13.60
C LYS A 227 -8.39 17.32 -13.58
N PHE A 228 -8.92 16.92 -12.43
CA PHE A 228 -9.60 15.64 -12.23
C PHE A 228 -11.10 15.84 -12.35
N THR A 229 -11.79 14.97 -13.08
CA THR A 229 -13.25 14.94 -13.19
C THR A 229 -13.76 13.58 -12.74
N TYR A 230 -14.74 13.58 -11.85
CA TYR A 230 -15.37 12.38 -11.29
C TYR A 230 -16.86 12.41 -11.59
N THR A 231 -17.38 11.34 -12.18
CA THR A 231 -18.80 11.06 -12.33
C THR A 231 -19.14 9.87 -11.45
N ILE A 232 -19.90 10.12 -10.37
CA ILE A 232 -20.34 9.12 -9.42
C ILE A 232 -21.82 8.84 -9.69
N ILE A 233 -22.14 7.56 -9.90
CA ILE A 233 -23.51 7.08 -10.09
C ILE A 233 -23.80 6.18 -8.89
N ASP A 234 -24.75 6.59 -8.04
CA ASP A 234 -25.11 5.80 -6.86
C ASP A 234 -25.99 4.59 -7.20
N THR A 235 -26.30 3.77 -6.19
CA THR A 235 -27.13 2.57 -6.36
C THR A 235 -28.60 2.84 -6.68
N ALA A 236 -29.05 4.10 -6.61
CA ALA A 236 -30.36 4.54 -7.09
C ALA A 236 -30.31 5.10 -8.52
N GLY A 237 -29.12 5.15 -9.14
CA GLY A 237 -28.90 5.69 -10.47
C GLY A 237 -28.72 7.21 -10.50
N VAL A 238 -28.61 7.87 -9.34
CA VAL A 238 -28.36 9.31 -9.27
C VAL A 238 -26.92 9.59 -9.65
N SER A 239 -26.72 10.42 -10.69
CA SER A 239 -25.41 10.77 -11.22
C SER A 239 -25.00 12.17 -10.77
N THR A 240 -23.81 12.29 -10.17
CA THR A 240 -23.17 13.57 -9.82
C THR A 240 -21.81 13.66 -10.49
N THR A 241 -21.55 14.78 -11.19
CA THR A 241 -20.24 15.06 -11.77
C THR A 241 -19.59 16.26 -11.08
N THR A 242 -18.37 16.08 -10.59
CA THR A 242 -17.55 17.14 -9.99
C THR A 242 -16.18 17.20 -10.65
N SER A 243 -15.55 18.36 -10.60
CA SER A 243 -14.17 18.53 -11.08
C SER A 243 -13.34 19.30 -10.07
N TYR A 244 -12.06 18.94 -9.98
CA TYR A 244 -11.12 19.51 -9.04
C TYR A 244 -9.79 19.80 -9.72
N GLN A 245 -9.16 20.90 -9.31
CA GLN A 245 -7.82 21.26 -9.74
C GLN A 245 -6.84 20.85 -8.64
N ARG A 246 -5.88 19.99 -8.98
CA ARG A 246 -4.78 19.63 -8.08
C ARG A 246 -3.55 20.52 -8.33
#